data_AF-A0A9E0KPS2-F1
#
_entry.id   AF-A0A9E0KPS2-F1
#
_cell.length_a   1.000
_cell.length_b   1.000
_cell.length_c   1.000
_cell.angle_alpha   90.00
_cell.angle_beta   90.00
_cell.angle_gamma   90.00
#
_symmetry.space_group_name_H-M   'P 1'
#
loop_
_entity.id
_entity.type
_entity.pdbx_description
1 polymer ?
#
loop_
_entity_poly.entity_id
_entity_poly.type
_entity_poly.pdbx_seq_one_letter_code
_entity_poly.pdbx_strand_id
1 'polypeptide(L)' 'MNDRKAAAYRLGMVTLIILAVLTAVEYIVAVYMGSLILLFIIALVKAAVIIQNFMHITRLWREESH' A
#
# COMPACT_ATOMS: atom_id res chain seq x y z
N MET A 1 -4.83 21.18 -15.50
CA MET A 1 -4.14 20.44 -14.42
C MET A 1 -3.82 19.06 -14.96
N ASN A 2 -2.55 18.75 -15.21
CA ASN A 2 -2.13 17.59 -16.01
C ASN A 2 -2.66 16.26 -15.43
N ASP A 3 -3.53 15.58 -16.18
CA ASP A 3 -4.29 14.40 -15.73
C ASP A 3 -3.41 13.25 -15.21
N ARG A 4 -2.18 13.13 -15.72
CA ARG A 4 -1.18 12.15 -15.26
C ARG A 4 -0.73 12.37 -13.82
N LYS A 5 -0.61 13.64 -13.39
CA LYS A 5 -0.23 13.97 -12.00
C LYS A 5 -1.38 13.65 -11.04
N ALA A 6 -2.61 13.90 -11.46
CA ALA A 6 -3.80 13.58 -10.67
C ALA A 6 -4.00 12.06 -10.50
N ALA A 7 -3.74 11.27 -11.55
CA ALA A 7 -3.80 9.81 -11.49
C ALA A 7 -2.76 9.21 -10.53
N ALA A 8 -1.51 9.70 -10.58
CA ALA A 8 -0.45 9.27 -9.65
C ALA A 8 -0.78 9.63 -8.19
N TYR A 9 -1.32 10.84 -7.95
CA TYR A 9 -1.77 11.26 -6.62
C TYR A 9 -2.91 10.38 -6.09
N ARG A 10 -3.88 10.04 -6.94
CA ARG A 10 -4.98 9.14 -6.58
C ARG A 10 -4.48 7.76 -6.18
N LEU A 11 -3.54 7.18 -6.94
CA LEU A 11 -2.98 5.87 -6.62
C LEU A 11 -2.22 5.88 -5.28
N GLY A 12 -1.41 6.92 -5.04
CA GLY A 12 -0.74 7.09 -3.76
C GLY A 12 -1.72 7.23 -2.59
N MET A 13 -2.78 8.03 -2.76
CA MET A 13 -3.83 8.23 -1.76
C MET A 13 -4.57 6.92 -1.45
N VAL A 14 -4.98 6.18 -2.48
CA VAL A 14 -5.69 4.89 -2.31
C VAL A 14 -4.78 3.88 -1.61
N THR A 15 -3.51 3.80 -2.00
CA THR A 15 -2.56 2.89 -1.34
C THR A 15 -2.33 3.27 0.12
N LEU A 16 -2.24 4.57 0.42
CA LEU A 16 -2.11 5.06 1.79
C LEU A 16 -3.32 4.70 2.64
N ILE A 17 -4.54 4.84 2.10
CA ILE A 17 -5.77 4.45 2.80
C ILE A 17 -5.76 2.94 3.08
N ILE A 18 -5.40 2.11 2.10
CA ILE A 18 -5.29 0.65 2.29
C ILE A 18 -4.29 0.32 3.40
N LEU A 19 -3.09 0.92 3.38
CA LEU A 19 -2.07 0.70 4.40
C LEU A 19 -2.51 1.18 5.78
N ALA A 20 -3.24 2.30 5.85
CA ALA A 20 -3.79 2.80 7.11
C ALA A 20 -4.80 1.82 7.72
N VAL A 21 -5.70 1.27 6.91
CA VAL A 21 -6.66 0.24 7.35
C VAL A 21 -5.93 -1.02 7.82
N LEU A 22 -4.95 -1.51 7.06
CA LEU A 22 -4.16 -2.69 7.49
C LEU A 22 -3.41 -2.45 8.80
N THR A 23 -2.97 -1.22 9.04
CA THR A 23 -2.30 -0.84 10.30
C THR A 23 -3.28 -0.80 11.47
N ALA A 24 -4.51 -0.32 11.27
CA ALA A 24 -5.55 -0.39 12.30
C ALA A 24 -5.90 -1.84 12.67
N VAL A 25 -6.02 -2.72 11.67
CA VAL A 25 -6.25 -4.16 11.89
C VAL A 25 -5.08 -4.80 12.62
N GLU A 26 -3.84 -4.49 12.25
CA GLU A 26 -2.64 -4.95 12.95
C GLU A 26 -2.64 -4.53 14.42
N TYR A 27 -2.96 -3.26 14.71
CA TYR A 27 -3.03 -2.77 16.08
C TYR A 27 -4.06 -3.54 16.92
N ILE A 28 -5.25 -3.77 16.38
CA ILE A 28 -6.29 -4.58 17.04
C ILE A 28 -5.77 -6.00 17.29
N VAL A 29 -5.17 -6.65 16.30
CA VAL A 29 -4.62 -8.01 16.45
C VAL A 29 -3.50 -8.04 17.50
N ALA A 30 -2.62 -7.03 17.51
CA ALA A 30 -1.53 -6.92 18.48
C ALA A 30 -2.05 -6.77 19.92
N VAL A 31 -3.08 -5.94 20.12
CA VAL A 31 -3.65 -5.65 21.44
C VAL A 31 -4.48 -6.82 21.97
N TYR A 32 -5.34 -7.42 21.15
CA TYR A 32 -6.32 -8.40 21.62
C TYR A 32 -5.86 -9.85 21.49
N MET A 33 -5.02 -10.17 20.49
CA MET A 33 -4.57 -11.55 20.25
C MET A 33 -3.10 -11.76 20.60
N GLY A 34 -2.23 -10.76 20.42
CA GLY A 34 -0.79 -10.88 20.68
C GLY A 34 -0.07 -11.94 19.84
N SER A 35 -0.70 -12.45 18.77
CA SER A 35 -0.16 -13.54 17.96
C SER A 35 0.86 -13.03 16.95
N LEU A 36 2.13 -13.38 17.16
CA LEU A 36 3.23 -13.04 16.26
C LEU A 36 3.00 -13.54 14.83
N ILE A 37 2.39 -14.71 14.66
CA ILE A 37 2.12 -15.30 13.34
C ILE A 37 1.14 -14.43 12.56
N LEU A 38 0.05 -13.98 13.19
CA LEU A 38 -0.95 -13.13 12.54
C LEU A 38 -0.37 -11.76 12.17
N LEU A 39 0.45 -11.18 13.06
CA LEU A 39 1.15 -9.92 12.78
C LEU A 39 2.12 -10.07 11.60
N PHE A 40 2.82 -11.21 11.51
CA PHE A 40 3.73 -11.48 10.41
C PHE A 40 2.99 -11.62 9.07
N ILE A 41 1.84 -12.29 9.06
CA ILE A 41 0.98 -12.37 7.87
C ILE A 41 0.52 -10.96 7.45
N ILE A 42 0.08 -10.12 8.39
CA ILE A 42 -0.34 -8.74 8.07
C ILE A 42 0.84 -7.92 7.51
N ALA A 43 2.04 -8.09 8.08
CA ALA A 43 3.25 -7.46 7.56
C ALA A 43 3.58 -7.89 6.12
N LEU A 44 3.41 -9.18 5.79
CA LEU A 44 3.58 -9.69 4.43
C LEU A 44 2.54 -9.11 3.45
N VAL A 45 1.28 -9.00 3.87
CA VAL A 45 0.23 -8.38 3.03
C VAL A 45 0.56 -6.90 2.76
N LYS A 46 1.00 -6.14 3.77
CA LYS A 46 1.44 -4.75 3.56
C LYS A 46 2.61 -4.67 2.59
N ALA A 47 3.61 -5.53 2.76
CA ALA A 47 4.76 -5.59 1.85
C ALA A 47 4.31 -5.89 0.41
N ALA A 48 3.38 -6.83 0.21
CA ALA A 48 2.82 -7.14 -1.11
C ALA A 48 2.11 -5.94 -1.74
N VAL A 49 1.30 -5.20 -0.97
CA VAL A 49 0.61 -3.98 -1.44
C VAL A 49 1.62 -2.90 -1.85
N ILE A 50 2.67 -2.69 -1.05
CA ILE A 50 3.72 -1.72 -1.35
C ILE A 50 4.49 -2.14 -2.61
N ILE A 51 4.85 -3.41 -2.73
CA ILE A 51 5.59 -3.93 -3.89
C ILE A 51 4.76 -3.76 -5.17
N GLN A 52 3.47 -4.12 -5.14
CA GLN A 52 2.58 -4.00 -6.30
C GLN A 52 2.37 -2.55 -6.72
N ASN A 53 2.10 -1.65 -5.76
CA ASN A 53 1.71 -0.27 -6.08
C ASN A 53 2.90 0.66 -6.27
N PHE A 54 4.03 0.42 -5.58
CA PHE A 54 5.19 1.31 -5.59
C PHE A 54 6.47 0.71 -6.19
N MET A 55 6.70 -0.61 -6.08
CA MET A 55 7.96 -1.19 -6.58
C MET A 55 7.90 -1.67 -8.03
N HIS A 56 6.78 -2.24 -8.51
CA HIS A 56 6.78 -2.90 -9.83
C HIS A 56 6.03 -2.23 -10.98
N ILE A 57 5.06 -1.30 -10.80
CA ILE A 57 4.23 -0.83 -11.94
C ILE A 57 3.96 0.69 -12.06
N THR A 58 4.27 1.51 -11.06
CA THR A 58 4.15 2.99 -11.24
C THR A 58 5.33 3.60 -12.00
N ARG A 59 6.43 2.86 -12.13
CA ARG A 59 7.64 3.32 -12.80
C ARG A 59 7.60 3.09 -14.32
N LEU A 60 6.97 2.01 -14.77
CA LEU A 60 6.74 1.71 -16.19
C LEU A 60 5.64 2.57 -16.85
N TRP A 61 4.81 3.26 -16.07
CA TRP A 61 3.84 4.25 -16.58
C TRP A 61 4.35 5.71 -16.48
N ARG A 62 5.66 5.87 -16.22
CA ARG A 62 6.36 7.16 -16.24
C ARG A 62 7.44 7.22 -17.34
N GLU A 63 7.76 6.10 -17.98
CA GLU A 63 8.58 6.14 -19.19
C GLU A 63 7.67 6.28 -20.40
N GLU A 64 7.86 7.40 -21.08
CA GLU A 64 7.26 7.80 -22.35
C GLU A 64 5.74 7.97 -22.41
N SER A 65 5.30 9.22 -22.26
CA SER A 65 4.78 9.81 -23.50
C SER A 65 5.55 11.07 -23.82
N HIS A 66 6.12 11.03 -25.01
CA HIS A 66 6.39 12.15 -25.91
C HIS A 66 5.36 13.28 -25.77
#